data_AF-A0A2N6BDD1-F1
#
_entry.id   AF-A0A2N6BDD1-F1
#
_cell.length_a   1.000
_cell.length_b   1.000
_cell.length_c   1.000
_cell.angle_alpha   90.00
_cell.angle_beta   90.00
_cell.angle_gamma   90.00
#
_symmetry.space_group_name_H-M   'P 1'
#
loop_
_entity.id
_entity.type
_entity.pdbx_description
1 polymer ?
#
loop_
_entity_poly.entity_id
_entity_poly.type
_entity_poly.pdbx_seq_one_letter_code
_entity_poly.pdbx_strand_id
1 'polypeptide(L)'
;MKRSWVASLLVIALLLPLQGCNKSESKAAAAAAKSVEQSDPSIKRLSSSWIGLYASRDEKIAKLLTEEEGWLHFREMDLFEAIRFFSSGNSYGDLAGLTRSYLEMAETFSEIDSLFLEIESAYFQCLECSDTPGLLARKGLIYLQRGELQKARDIFSSKGPKGFESLWLLGKAGVELLGGDEAEGKGLLEKSFKAATPEDRQLVEVAAFCWGVSLSSRAEGYYSDALGSYRDGAFAEGLFALQMLDFGGAGEEAEPGIFVYRVMSKFFASLARESAASLPDGEKNFFSGLACRYEGAFKESDDFFSSLESSSFEPASEALIFGPLIDARDMVELAEVYKGESLIRRGMMAEGYEVWRKLAESDPAFVPLAELAKLQAVNNVAGPLDPYTTVETALSNSRVFRIKALEGQNGEVASALLASMQANLSRKASAVSKLRGEYGDALDKLDSAHQKRKGYNPDFINPPSFFVELGGAYLSTGQYAPAVEILFELSRQYPSARLCYESLKRLYASRTGGEAPPR
;
A
#
# COMPACT_ATOMS: atom_id res chain seq x y z
N MET A 1 47.05 15.60 -11.22
CA MET A 1 48.32 15.43 -10.47
C MET A 1 47.97 15.53 -8.98
N LYS A 2 47.96 14.43 -8.20
CA LYS A 2 49.03 13.95 -7.28
C LYS A 2 49.47 15.08 -6.31
N ARG A 3 49.38 15.05 -4.97
CA ARG A 3 49.47 14.06 -3.85
C ARG A 3 48.87 14.76 -2.59
N SER A 4 48.19 14.15 -1.63
CA SER A 4 48.45 12.98 -0.75
C SER A 4 49.36 13.25 0.47
N TRP A 5 48.71 13.26 1.65
CA TRP A 5 49.04 12.55 2.91
C TRP A 5 50.14 13.02 3.89
N VAL A 6 49.89 12.62 5.15
CA VAL A 6 50.79 12.31 6.29
C VAL A 6 51.18 13.51 7.16
N ALA A 7 50.53 13.73 8.30
CA ALA A 7 50.67 13.07 9.61
C ALA A 7 51.86 13.58 10.43
N SER A 8 51.75 13.32 11.74
CA SER A 8 52.82 13.31 12.76
C SER A 8 52.83 14.49 13.72
N LEU A 9 53.03 14.36 15.03
CA LEU A 9 53.36 13.23 15.92
C LEU A 9 53.29 13.81 17.37
N LEU A 10 52.79 13.00 18.33
CA LEU A 10 53.42 12.64 19.63
C LEU A 10 53.79 13.75 20.66
N VAL A 11 53.96 13.53 21.97
CA VAL A 11 53.93 12.40 22.93
C VAL A 11 54.18 13.01 24.31
N ILE A 12 53.80 12.31 25.39
CA ILE A 12 54.57 12.00 26.62
C ILE A 12 53.72 10.94 27.34
N ALA A 13 53.99 9.62 27.23
CA ALA A 13 54.99 8.78 27.93
C ALA A 13 54.96 9.00 29.46
N LEU A 14 54.97 8.02 30.38
CA LEU A 14 55.43 6.64 30.43
C LEU A 14 55.06 6.14 31.86
N LEU A 15 54.81 4.85 32.06
CA LEU A 15 55.35 4.07 33.20
C LEU A 15 54.95 2.59 33.06
N LEU A 16 55.95 1.76 32.75
CA LEU A 16 55.98 0.30 32.95
C LEU A 16 56.69 0.00 34.28
N PRO A 17 56.56 -1.22 34.82
CA PRO A 17 57.73 -2.12 34.77
C PRO A 17 57.42 -3.58 34.38
N LEU A 18 58.52 -4.27 34.06
CA LEU A 18 58.70 -5.56 33.39
C LEU A 18 58.55 -6.81 34.27
N GLN A 19 58.01 -7.86 33.64
CA GLN A 19 58.36 -9.30 33.64
C GLN A 19 58.63 -10.10 34.93
N GLY A 20 57.88 -11.21 35.04
CA GLY A 20 58.30 -12.47 35.66
C GLY A 20 57.45 -13.65 35.13
N CYS A 21 58.07 -14.60 34.43
CA CYS A 21 57.43 -15.80 33.89
C CYS A 21 57.02 -16.79 34.99
N ASN A 22 55.80 -17.34 34.93
CA ASN A 22 55.57 -18.76 35.18
C ASN A 22 54.24 -19.24 34.58
N LYS A 23 54.29 -20.40 33.93
CA LYS A 23 53.15 -21.14 33.37
C LYS A 23 52.25 -21.66 34.49
N SER A 24 50.96 -21.32 34.45
CA SER A 24 49.89 -22.25 34.80
C SER A 24 48.62 -21.85 34.04
N GLU A 25 48.34 -22.58 32.96
CA GLU A 25 46.97 -22.70 32.46
C GLU A 25 46.07 -23.20 33.59
N SER A 26 44.93 -22.55 33.81
CA SER A 26 43.62 -23.23 33.80
C SER A 26 42.51 -22.33 34.36
N LYS A 27 41.33 -22.48 33.74
CA LYS A 27 39.99 -22.14 34.25
C LYS A 27 39.45 -20.70 34.19
N ALA A 28 40.23 -19.64 34.01
CA ALA A 28 39.65 -18.29 33.89
C ALA A 28 39.23 -17.90 32.46
N ALA A 29 39.97 -18.33 31.43
CA ALA A 29 39.67 -17.99 30.03
C ALA A 29 38.55 -18.85 29.40
N ALA A 30 38.23 -20.01 29.99
CA ALA A 30 37.16 -20.89 29.50
C ALA A 30 35.77 -20.54 30.08
N ALA A 31 35.70 -19.65 31.08
CA ALA A 31 34.44 -19.19 31.66
C ALA A 31 33.89 -17.93 30.96
N ALA A 32 34.73 -17.18 30.24
CA ALA A 32 34.30 -16.03 29.43
C ALA A 32 33.81 -16.41 28.02
N ALA A 33 34.09 -17.63 27.56
CA ALA A 33 33.61 -18.17 26.27
C ALA A 33 32.34 -19.03 26.40
N LYS A 34 31.69 -19.02 27.57
CA LYS A 34 30.44 -19.73 27.86
C LYS A 34 29.38 -18.85 28.52
N SER A 35 29.42 -17.53 28.29
CA SER A 35 28.18 -16.76 28.31
C SER A 35 27.48 -17.05 27.00
N VAL A 36 26.52 -17.97 27.09
CA VAL A 36 25.53 -18.30 26.08
C VAL A 36 25.13 -17.02 25.33
N GLU A 37 25.56 -16.91 24.08
CA GLU A 37 24.84 -16.15 23.05
C GLU A 37 23.42 -16.72 23.03
N GLN A 38 22.54 -16.18 23.87
CA GLN A 38 21.14 -16.14 23.51
C GLN A 38 21.06 -15.14 22.38
N SER A 39 21.31 -15.61 21.15
CA SER A 39 21.00 -14.83 19.96
C SER A 39 19.54 -14.43 20.08
N ASP A 40 19.30 -13.11 20.11
CA ASP A 40 17.97 -12.52 20.09
C ASP A 40 17.15 -13.27 19.02
N PRO A 41 15.98 -13.87 19.35
CA PRO A 41 15.18 -14.63 18.40
C PRO A 41 14.92 -13.86 17.09
N SER A 42 14.94 -12.54 17.15
CA SER A 42 14.79 -11.62 16.01
C SER A 42 16.08 -11.51 15.17
N ILE A 43 17.26 -11.56 15.78
CA ILE A 43 18.56 -11.65 15.07
C ILE A 43 18.72 -13.02 14.43
N LYS A 44 18.27 -14.08 15.12
CA LYS A 44 18.23 -15.43 14.53
C LYS A 44 17.25 -15.49 13.34
N ARG A 45 16.06 -14.89 13.47
CA ARG A 45 15.13 -14.70 12.35
C ARG A 45 15.73 -13.88 11.20
N LEU A 46 16.40 -12.78 11.51
CA LEU A 46 17.11 -11.96 10.51
C LEU A 46 18.13 -12.82 9.74
N SER A 47 18.90 -13.68 10.42
CA SER A 47 19.93 -14.51 9.78
C SER A 47 19.38 -15.59 8.84
N SER A 48 18.16 -16.08 9.10
CA SER A 48 17.47 -17.06 8.25
C SER A 48 16.52 -16.43 7.24
N SER A 49 16.17 -15.15 7.38
CA SER A 49 15.34 -14.43 6.42
C SER A 49 16.13 -14.08 5.17
N TRP A 50 15.45 -13.82 4.06
CA TRP A 50 16.10 -13.38 2.81
C TRP A 50 17.04 -12.21 2.97
N ILE A 51 16.73 -11.31 3.90
CA ILE A 51 17.53 -10.12 4.18
C ILE A 51 18.86 -10.51 4.81
N GLY A 52 18.86 -11.45 5.77
CA GLY A 52 20.09 -12.01 6.29
C GLY A 52 20.81 -12.88 5.28
N LEU A 53 20.09 -13.62 4.44
CA LEU A 53 20.67 -14.44 3.39
C LEU A 53 21.37 -13.56 2.33
N TYR A 54 20.71 -12.51 1.81
CA TYR A 54 21.30 -11.51 0.93
C TYR A 54 22.48 -10.79 1.59
N ALA A 55 22.32 -10.34 2.84
CA ALA A 55 23.42 -9.72 3.60
C ALA A 55 24.60 -10.69 3.79
N SER A 56 24.33 -11.97 4.03
CA SER A 56 25.32 -13.05 4.14
C SER A 56 25.93 -13.48 2.80
N ARG A 57 25.47 -12.85 1.69
CA ARG A 57 25.85 -13.18 0.31
C ARG A 57 25.54 -14.63 -0.06
N ASP A 58 24.35 -15.12 0.29
CA ASP A 58 23.80 -16.32 -0.32
C ASP A 58 23.84 -16.14 -1.85
N GLU A 59 24.57 -17.01 -2.53
CA GLU A 59 24.93 -16.84 -3.94
C GLU A 59 23.69 -16.86 -4.85
N LYS A 60 22.67 -17.67 -4.51
CA LYS A 60 21.44 -17.76 -5.29
C LYS A 60 20.65 -16.45 -5.17
N ILE A 61 20.51 -15.92 -3.96
CA ILE A 61 19.77 -14.68 -3.70
C ILE A 61 20.52 -13.45 -4.22
N ALA A 62 21.84 -13.39 -4.03
CA ALA A 62 22.67 -12.33 -4.57
C ALA A 62 22.54 -12.27 -6.10
N LYS A 63 22.59 -13.42 -6.76
CA LYS A 63 22.45 -13.52 -8.22
C LYS A 63 21.11 -12.98 -8.73
N LEU A 64 19.99 -13.37 -8.11
CA LEU A 64 18.66 -12.83 -8.46
C LEU A 64 18.66 -11.29 -8.41
N LEU A 65 19.31 -10.71 -7.40
CA LEU A 65 19.27 -9.27 -7.15
C LEU A 65 20.30 -8.41 -7.88
N THR A 66 21.36 -9.04 -8.41
CA THR A 66 22.44 -8.32 -9.09
C THR A 66 22.54 -8.65 -10.57
N GLU A 67 21.97 -9.77 -11.01
CA GLU A 67 22.11 -10.26 -12.38
C GLU A 67 20.78 -10.42 -13.12
N GLU A 68 19.64 -10.60 -12.42
CA GLU A 68 18.34 -10.73 -13.09
C GLU A 68 17.65 -9.38 -13.26
N GLU A 69 17.46 -8.97 -14.52
CA GLU A 69 16.95 -7.64 -14.89
C GLU A 69 15.58 -7.34 -14.27
N GLY A 70 14.66 -8.31 -14.21
CA GLY A 70 13.34 -8.11 -13.59
C GLY A 70 13.41 -7.67 -12.12
N TRP A 71 14.27 -8.31 -11.32
CA TRP A 71 14.45 -7.97 -9.91
C TRP A 71 15.21 -6.67 -9.69
N LEU A 72 16.13 -6.32 -10.59
CA LEU A 72 16.78 -5.00 -10.60
C LEU A 72 15.77 -3.88 -10.81
N HIS A 73 14.91 -4.00 -11.82
CA HIS A 73 13.83 -3.04 -12.09
C HIS A 73 12.82 -2.99 -10.93
N PHE A 74 12.43 -4.14 -10.37
CA PHE A 74 11.54 -4.19 -9.20
C PHE A 74 12.14 -3.46 -7.99
N ARG A 75 13.43 -3.66 -7.70
CA ARG A 75 14.14 -2.97 -6.61
C ARG A 75 14.13 -1.45 -6.79
N GLU A 76 14.19 -0.99 -8.02
CA GLU A 76 14.17 0.41 -8.42
C GLU A 76 12.74 0.94 -8.60
N MET A 77 11.72 0.10 -8.35
CA MET A 77 10.30 0.40 -8.53
C MET A 77 9.96 0.90 -9.94
N ASP A 78 10.74 0.48 -10.93
CA ASP A 78 10.41 0.57 -12.35
C ASP A 78 9.47 -0.58 -12.72
N LEU A 79 8.26 -0.52 -12.17
CA LEU A 79 7.34 -1.65 -12.13
C LEU A 79 6.87 -2.08 -13.52
N PHE A 80 6.75 -1.16 -14.48
CA PHE A 80 6.39 -1.53 -15.86
C PHE A 80 7.48 -2.35 -16.54
N GLU A 81 8.75 -1.96 -16.38
CA GLU A 81 9.87 -2.75 -16.89
C GLU A 81 10.03 -4.07 -16.13
N ALA A 82 9.85 -4.07 -14.81
CA ALA A 82 9.86 -5.29 -14.00
C ALA A 82 8.80 -6.29 -14.50
N ILE A 83 7.56 -5.84 -14.72
CA ILE A 83 6.47 -6.65 -15.29
C ILE A 83 6.88 -7.18 -16.67
N ARG A 84 7.45 -6.34 -17.54
CA ARG A 84 7.88 -6.74 -18.89
C ARG A 84 8.93 -7.86 -18.85
N PHE A 85 9.91 -7.74 -17.97
CA PHE A 85 10.95 -8.76 -17.81
C PHE A 85 10.39 -10.07 -17.24
N PHE A 86 9.64 -10.00 -16.13
CA PHE A 86 9.10 -11.20 -15.52
C PHE A 86 8.06 -11.92 -16.40
N SER A 87 7.28 -11.18 -17.20
CA SER A 87 6.30 -11.76 -18.13
C SER A 87 6.95 -12.60 -19.25
N SER A 88 8.25 -12.42 -19.50
CA SER A 88 9.00 -13.21 -20.48
C SER A 88 9.52 -14.54 -19.93
N GLY A 89 9.53 -14.68 -18.61
CA GLY A 89 10.01 -15.87 -17.90
C GLY A 89 8.88 -16.77 -17.41
N ASN A 90 9.27 -17.95 -16.93
CA ASN A 90 8.36 -18.92 -16.34
C ASN A 90 8.97 -19.64 -15.12
N SER A 91 10.11 -19.14 -14.64
CA SER A 91 10.69 -19.65 -13.41
C SER A 91 9.83 -19.26 -12.22
N TYR A 92 10.02 -19.95 -11.09
CA TYR A 92 9.41 -19.51 -9.83
C TYR A 92 9.73 -18.04 -9.53
N GLY A 93 10.98 -17.60 -9.75
CA GLY A 93 11.41 -16.22 -9.50
C GLY A 93 10.66 -15.22 -10.36
N ASP A 94 10.45 -15.56 -11.64
CA ASP A 94 9.69 -14.71 -12.56
C ASP A 94 8.23 -14.59 -12.15
N LEU A 95 7.57 -15.71 -11.85
CA LEU A 95 6.17 -15.72 -11.42
C LEU A 95 5.96 -14.97 -10.10
N ALA A 96 6.88 -15.13 -9.14
CA ALA A 96 6.84 -14.41 -7.88
C ALA A 96 7.06 -12.90 -8.10
N GLY A 97 8.07 -12.54 -8.89
CA GLY A 97 8.36 -11.15 -9.24
C GLY A 97 7.19 -10.47 -9.98
N LEU A 98 6.58 -11.18 -10.93
CA LEU A 98 5.42 -10.70 -11.68
C LEU A 98 4.20 -10.45 -10.75
N THR A 99 3.84 -11.46 -9.95
CA THR A 99 2.74 -11.37 -8.97
C THR A 99 2.91 -10.16 -8.06
N ARG A 100 4.12 -9.97 -7.55
CA ARG A 100 4.43 -8.86 -6.64
C ARG A 100 4.42 -7.50 -7.32
N SER A 101 4.91 -7.42 -8.56
CA SER A 101 4.86 -6.17 -9.32
C SER A 101 3.42 -5.73 -9.55
N TYR A 102 2.52 -6.68 -9.84
CA TYR A 102 1.09 -6.42 -9.95
C TYR A 102 0.45 -6.04 -8.60
N LEU A 103 0.82 -6.68 -7.49
CA LEU A 103 0.32 -6.28 -6.17
C LEU A 103 0.79 -4.87 -5.76
N GLU A 104 2.05 -4.50 -6.05
CA GLU A 104 2.54 -3.15 -5.77
C GLU A 104 1.83 -2.10 -6.62
N MET A 105 1.51 -2.41 -7.89
CA MET A 105 0.64 -1.55 -8.71
C MET A 105 -0.76 -1.42 -8.10
N ALA A 106 -1.36 -2.53 -7.66
CA ALA A 106 -2.69 -2.54 -7.05
C ALA A 106 -2.74 -1.69 -5.77
N GLU A 107 -1.72 -1.82 -4.90
CA GLU A 107 -1.55 -1.00 -3.71
C GLU A 107 -1.36 0.48 -4.07
N THR A 108 -0.45 0.77 -5.00
CA THR A 108 -0.17 2.15 -5.45
C THR A 108 -1.44 2.83 -5.93
N PHE A 109 -2.25 2.18 -6.79
CA PHE A 109 -3.50 2.77 -7.24
C PHE A 109 -4.57 2.86 -6.14
N SER A 110 -4.58 1.94 -5.17
CA SER A 110 -5.45 2.05 -3.99
C SER A 110 -5.09 3.26 -3.11
N GLU A 111 -3.80 3.54 -2.94
CA GLU A 111 -3.34 4.71 -2.17
C GLU A 111 -3.59 6.01 -2.96
N ILE A 112 -3.40 6.01 -4.29
CA ILE A 112 -3.72 7.17 -5.13
C ILE A 112 -5.22 7.46 -5.09
N ASP A 113 -6.08 6.42 -5.13
CA ASP A 113 -7.53 6.56 -4.97
C ASP A 113 -7.86 7.27 -3.65
N SER A 114 -7.29 6.78 -2.55
CA SER A 114 -7.49 7.35 -1.22
C SER A 114 -7.08 8.84 -1.15
N LEU A 115 -5.90 9.18 -1.67
CA LEU A 115 -5.42 10.56 -1.71
C LEU A 115 -6.28 11.44 -2.63
N PHE A 116 -6.66 10.94 -3.81
CA PHE A 116 -7.55 11.66 -4.74
C PHE A 116 -8.88 11.99 -4.07
N LEU A 117 -9.50 11.03 -3.39
CA LEU A 117 -10.74 11.25 -2.64
C LEU A 117 -10.57 12.23 -1.47
N GLU A 118 -9.41 12.25 -0.80
CA GLU A 118 -9.06 13.26 0.22
C GLU A 118 -8.97 14.67 -0.39
N ILE A 119 -8.28 14.82 -1.51
CA ILE A 119 -8.12 16.08 -2.24
C ILE A 119 -9.48 16.61 -2.70
N GLU A 120 -10.28 15.78 -3.36
CA GLU A 120 -11.61 16.17 -3.85
C GLU A 120 -12.52 16.60 -2.69
N SER A 121 -12.53 15.82 -1.60
CA SER A 121 -13.30 16.17 -0.41
C SER A 121 -12.84 17.50 0.21
N ALA A 122 -11.54 17.80 0.21
CA ALA A 122 -11.01 19.07 0.71
C ALA A 122 -11.33 20.25 -0.22
N TYR A 123 -11.36 20.01 -1.53
CA TYR A 123 -11.75 21.00 -2.53
C TYR A 123 -13.20 21.43 -2.37
N PHE A 124 -14.15 20.49 -2.16
CA PHE A 124 -15.57 20.83 -1.94
C PHE A 124 -15.88 21.59 -0.65
N GLN A 125 -14.87 21.82 0.20
CA GLN A 125 -14.98 22.66 1.40
C GLN A 125 -14.49 24.10 1.16
N CYS A 126 -13.95 24.41 -0.02
CA CYS A 126 -13.50 25.75 -0.38
C CYS A 126 -14.70 26.67 -0.67
N LEU A 127 -14.60 27.94 -0.27
CA LEU A 127 -15.69 28.93 -0.40
C LEU A 127 -16.09 29.23 -1.85
N GLU A 128 -15.19 28.98 -2.79
CA GLU A 128 -15.37 29.25 -4.22
C GLU A 128 -16.19 28.17 -4.93
N CYS A 129 -16.43 27.01 -4.29
CA CYS A 129 -17.24 25.95 -4.84
C CYS A 129 -18.74 26.32 -4.76
N SER A 130 -19.34 26.72 -5.87
CA SER A 130 -20.79 26.87 -5.97
C SER A 130 -21.47 25.52 -6.12
N ASP A 131 -22.48 25.24 -5.30
CA ASP A 131 -23.29 24.01 -5.35
C ASP A 131 -24.16 23.91 -6.62
N THR A 132 -23.53 23.72 -7.78
CA THR A 132 -24.22 23.36 -9.02
C THR A 132 -24.69 21.90 -8.93
N PRO A 133 -25.77 21.49 -9.63
CA PRO A 133 -26.22 20.11 -9.62
C PRO A 133 -25.13 19.08 -9.98
N GLY A 134 -24.30 19.37 -10.97
CA GLY A 134 -23.19 18.50 -11.38
C GLY A 134 -22.13 18.35 -10.29
N LEU A 135 -21.75 19.45 -9.65
CA LEU A 135 -20.78 19.43 -8.55
C LEU A 135 -21.33 18.71 -7.31
N LEU A 136 -22.61 18.91 -7.00
CA LEU A 136 -23.30 18.19 -5.92
C LEU A 136 -23.34 16.69 -6.18
N ALA A 137 -23.63 16.27 -7.42
CA ALA A 137 -23.57 14.86 -7.80
C ALA A 137 -22.15 14.30 -7.63
N ARG A 138 -21.12 15.01 -8.12
CA ARG A 138 -19.71 14.62 -7.94
C ARG A 138 -19.36 14.47 -6.46
N LYS A 139 -19.68 15.48 -5.64
CA LYS A 139 -19.47 15.49 -4.18
C LYS A 139 -20.15 14.31 -3.50
N GLY A 140 -21.40 14.02 -3.86
CA GLY A 140 -22.14 12.87 -3.32
C GLY A 140 -21.50 11.53 -3.69
N LEU A 141 -21.03 11.37 -4.93
CA LEU A 141 -20.32 10.16 -5.36
C LEU A 141 -18.96 9.99 -4.64
N ILE A 142 -18.24 11.08 -4.40
CA ILE A 142 -17.00 11.08 -3.60
C ILE A 142 -17.30 10.66 -2.15
N TYR A 143 -18.40 11.14 -1.54
CA TYR A 143 -18.82 10.67 -0.22
C TYR A 143 -19.15 9.17 -0.21
N LEU A 144 -19.82 8.65 -1.24
CA LEU A 144 -20.09 7.21 -1.36
C LEU A 144 -18.79 6.40 -1.44
N GLN A 145 -17.82 6.82 -2.25
CA GLN A 145 -16.53 6.12 -2.35
C GLN A 145 -15.74 6.12 -1.05
N ARG A 146 -15.84 7.20 -0.26
CA ARG A 146 -15.23 7.32 1.07
C ARG A 146 -16.01 6.58 2.17
N GLY A 147 -17.14 5.95 1.84
CA GLY A 147 -18.02 5.30 2.83
C GLY A 147 -18.80 6.27 3.71
N GLU A 148 -18.85 7.55 3.37
CA GLU A 148 -19.56 8.61 4.12
C GLU A 148 -21.07 8.61 3.76
N LEU A 149 -21.73 7.46 3.99
CA LEU A 149 -23.08 7.17 3.50
C LEU A 149 -24.13 8.20 3.92
N GLN A 150 -24.07 8.71 5.15
CA GLN A 150 -25.04 9.69 5.62
C GLN A 150 -24.91 11.02 4.85
N LYS A 151 -23.68 11.49 4.60
CA LYS A 151 -23.47 12.73 3.82
C LYS A 151 -23.91 12.58 2.37
N ALA A 152 -23.67 11.41 1.77
CA ALA A 152 -24.18 11.09 0.44
C ALA A 152 -25.73 11.06 0.42
N ARG A 153 -26.34 10.44 1.43
CA ARG A 153 -27.80 10.39 1.58
C ARG A 153 -28.40 11.79 1.70
N ASP A 154 -27.77 12.69 2.44
CA ASP A 154 -28.25 14.07 2.58
C ASP A 154 -28.36 14.78 1.22
N ILE A 155 -27.38 14.58 0.33
CA ILE A 155 -27.38 15.12 -1.04
C ILE A 155 -28.47 14.46 -1.90
N PHE A 156 -28.50 13.12 -1.93
CA PHE A 156 -29.32 12.38 -2.87
C PHE A 156 -30.74 12.11 -2.40
N SER A 157 -31.10 12.39 -1.14
CA SER A 157 -32.46 12.17 -0.60
C SER A 157 -33.56 12.94 -1.34
N SER A 158 -33.21 14.08 -1.92
CA SER A 158 -34.13 14.95 -2.65
C SER A 158 -34.53 14.41 -4.02
N LYS A 159 -35.49 15.08 -4.66
CA LYS A 159 -35.77 14.84 -6.08
C LYS A 159 -34.64 15.44 -6.90
N GLY A 160 -34.08 14.65 -7.82
CA GLY A 160 -33.01 15.10 -8.71
C GLY A 160 -33.41 16.36 -9.50
N PRO A 161 -32.51 17.34 -9.64
CA PRO A 161 -32.72 18.49 -10.50
C PRO A 161 -32.98 18.07 -11.95
N LYS A 162 -33.71 18.91 -12.69
CA LYS A 162 -34.00 18.65 -14.10
C LYS A 162 -32.70 18.58 -14.91
N GLY A 163 -32.51 17.50 -15.67
CA GLY A 163 -31.29 17.22 -16.45
C GLY A 163 -30.22 16.44 -15.70
N PHE A 164 -30.41 16.14 -14.40
CA PHE A 164 -29.47 15.41 -13.54
C PHE A 164 -30.12 14.21 -12.86
N GLU A 165 -31.30 13.77 -13.35
CA GLU A 165 -32.07 12.71 -12.74
C GLU A 165 -31.33 11.35 -12.75
N SER A 166 -30.56 11.06 -13.80
CA SER A 166 -29.66 9.88 -13.89
C SER A 166 -28.67 9.88 -12.73
N LEU A 167 -27.94 10.97 -12.53
CA LEU A 167 -26.91 11.09 -11.49
C LEU A 167 -27.49 11.01 -10.07
N TRP A 168 -28.69 11.56 -9.84
CA TRP A 168 -29.37 11.39 -8.56
C TRP A 168 -29.84 9.95 -8.33
N LEU A 169 -30.31 9.26 -9.38
CA LEU A 169 -30.65 7.83 -9.28
C LEU A 169 -29.41 6.99 -9.01
N LEU A 170 -28.27 7.30 -9.65
CA LEU A 170 -26.99 6.66 -9.37
C LEU A 170 -26.56 6.86 -7.92
N GLY A 171 -26.64 8.09 -7.42
CA GLY A 171 -26.33 8.41 -6.03
C GLY A 171 -27.21 7.65 -5.03
N LYS A 172 -28.53 7.61 -5.25
CA LYS A 172 -29.45 6.80 -4.45
C LYS A 172 -29.11 5.32 -4.50
N ALA A 173 -28.82 4.80 -5.69
CA ALA A 173 -28.41 3.41 -5.84
C ALA A 173 -27.16 3.09 -5.00
N GLY A 174 -26.14 3.96 -5.03
CA GLY A 174 -24.95 3.79 -4.20
C GLY A 174 -25.24 3.83 -2.69
N VAL A 175 -26.15 4.71 -2.24
CA VAL A 175 -26.59 4.74 -0.83
C VAL A 175 -27.22 3.42 -0.41
N GLU A 176 -28.10 2.84 -1.23
CA GLU A 176 -28.76 1.57 -0.90
C GLU A 176 -27.80 0.38 -0.99
N LEU A 177 -27.00 0.28 -2.06
CA LEU A 177 -26.02 -0.80 -2.24
C LEU A 177 -25.00 -0.86 -1.10
N LEU A 178 -24.38 0.28 -0.79
CA LEU A 178 -23.39 0.36 0.28
C LEU A 178 -24.03 0.34 1.67
N GLY A 179 -25.34 0.64 1.77
CA GLY A 179 -26.14 0.48 2.97
C GLY A 179 -26.61 -0.95 3.23
N GLY A 180 -26.45 -1.86 2.26
CA GLY A 180 -26.78 -3.28 2.36
C GLY A 180 -28.11 -3.70 1.72
N ASP A 181 -28.86 -2.78 1.08
CA ASP A 181 -30.04 -3.13 0.28
C ASP A 181 -29.67 -3.33 -1.20
N GLU A 182 -29.12 -4.51 -1.49
CA GLU A 182 -28.66 -4.86 -2.84
C GLU A 182 -29.82 -4.85 -3.87
N ALA A 183 -31.01 -5.28 -3.46
CA ALA A 183 -32.16 -5.42 -4.34
C ALA A 183 -32.69 -4.05 -4.79
N GLU A 184 -32.90 -3.12 -3.86
CA GLU A 184 -33.32 -1.76 -4.18
C GLU A 184 -32.22 -1.03 -4.95
N GLY A 185 -30.97 -1.12 -4.49
CA GLY A 185 -29.83 -0.48 -5.12
C GLY A 185 -29.62 -0.91 -6.58
N LYS A 186 -29.73 -2.21 -6.88
CA LYS A 186 -29.68 -2.71 -8.26
C LYS A 186 -30.84 -2.20 -9.11
N GLY A 187 -32.06 -2.15 -8.56
CA GLY A 187 -33.22 -1.59 -9.25
C GLY A 187 -33.05 -0.10 -9.59
N LEU A 188 -32.40 0.67 -8.72
CA LEU A 188 -32.08 2.08 -8.94
C LEU A 188 -30.94 2.27 -9.96
N LEU A 189 -29.91 1.43 -9.93
CA LEU A 189 -28.84 1.42 -10.93
C LEU A 189 -29.39 1.23 -12.35
N GLU A 190 -30.27 0.24 -12.55
CA GLU A 190 -30.88 -0.04 -13.86
C GLU A 190 -31.75 1.12 -14.35
N LYS A 191 -32.45 1.82 -13.44
CA LYS A 191 -33.21 3.03 -13.77
C LYS A 191 -32.28 4.18 -14.14
N SER A 192 -31.19 4.36 -13.39
CA SER A 192 -30.16 5.35 -13.69
C SER A 192 -29.59 5.15 -15.09
N PHE A 193 -29.17 3.92 -15.40
CA PHE A 193 -28.58 3.58 -16.71
C PHE A 193 -29.52 3.87 -17.88
N LYS A 194 -30.82 3.57 -17.73
CA LYS A 194 -31.84 3.84 -18.76
C LYS A 194 -32.12 5.33 -18.95
N ALA A 195 -32.06 6.12 -17.87
CA ALA A 195 -32.28 7.56 -17.90
C ALA A 195 -31.04 8.36 -18.32
N ALA A 196 -29.85 7.75 -18.22
CA ALA A 196 -28.56 8.37 -18.49
C ALA A 196 -28.30 8.67 -19.97
N THR A 197 -27.56 9.77 -20.21
CA THR A 197 -26.89 10.06 -21.48
C THR A 197 -25.82 8.98 -21.78
N PRO A 198 -25.33 8.88 -23.02
CA PRO A 198 -24.24 7.94 -23.34
C PRO A 198 -23.00 8.10 -22.43
N GLU A 199 -22.64 9.33 -22.08
CA GLU A 199 -21.52 9.63 -21.20
C GLU A 199 -21.80 9.19 -19.75
N ASP A 200 -22.97 9.52 -19.21
CA ASP A 200 -23.40 9.12 -17.87
C ASP A 200 -23.51 7.58 -17.74
N ARG A 201 -23.84 6.87 -18.82
CA ARG A 201 -23.92 5.40 -18.79
C ARG A 201 -22.58 4.75 -18.45
N GLN A 202 -21.46 5.30 -18.94
CA GLN A 202 -20.14 4.82 -18.55
C GLN A 202 -19.89 5.03 -17.05
N LEU A 203 -20.30 6.18 -16.50
CA LEU A 203 -20.18 6.44 -15.07
C LEU A 203 -21.02 5.45 -14.24
N VAL A 204 -22.26 5.18 -14.66
CA VAL A 204 -23.13 4.20 -14.00
C VAL A 204 -22.52 2.79 -14.06
N GLU A 205 -21.96 2.39 -15.20
CA GLU A 205 -21.33 1.08 -15.37
C GLU A 205 -20.07 0.92 -14.51
N VAL A 206 -19.21 1.93 -14.48
CA VAL A 206 -17.99 1.95 -13.65
C VAL A 206 -18.35 1.95 -12.16
N ALA A 207 -19.32 2.74 -11.74
CA ALA A 207 -19.79 2.75 -10.36
C ALA A 207 -20.34 1.38 -9.94
N ALA A 208 -21.18 0.76 -10.78
CA ALA A 208 -21.71 -0.58 -10.53
C ALA A 208 -20.59 -1.62 -10.39
N PHE A 209 -19.58 -1.58 -11.27
CA PHE A 209 -18.40 -2.44 -11.17
C PHE A 209 -17.61 -2.22 -9.85
N CYS A 210 -17.40 -0.97 -9.45
CA CYS A 210 -16.72 -0.64 -8.21
C CYS A 210 -17.48 -1.13 -6.97
N TRP A 211 -18.81 -1.08 -7.02
CA TRP A 211 -19.71 -1.59 -5.97
C TRP A 211 -20.00 -3.10 -6.04
N GLY A 212 -19.42 -3.81 -7.02
CA GLY A 212 -19.56 -5.27 -7.13
C GLY A 212 -20.90 -5.74 -7.70
N VAL A 213 -21.62 -4.89 -8.43
CA VAL A 213 -22.95 -5.19 -8.99
C VAL A 213 -22.87 -5.27 -10.52
N SER A 214 -23.58 -6.24 -11.10
CA SER A 214 -23.73 -6.39 -12.55
C SER A 214 -24.96 -5.65 -13.08
N LEU A 215 -24.77 -4.96 -14.21
CA LEU A 215 -25.85 -4.35 -15.01
C LEU A 215 -26.31 -5.30 -16.12
N SER A 216 -27.57 -5.15 -16.51
CA SER A 216 -28.17 -5.87 -17.64
C SER A 216 -27.69 -5.39 -19.01
N SER A 217 -27.21 -4.15 -19.08
CA SER A 217 -26.79 -3.45 -20.29
C SER A 217 -25.37 -2.90 -20.14
N ARG A 218 -24.68 -2.70 -21.26
CA ARG A 218 -23.32 -2.11 -21.31
C ARG A 218 -23.37 -0.75 -21.99
N ALA A 219 -22.50 0.17 -21.57
CA ALA A 219 -22.30 1.45 -22.24
C ALA A 219 -21.40 1.27 -23.48
N GLU A 220 -21.14 2.37 -24.19
CA GLU A 220 -20.13 2.43 -25.26
C GLU A 220 -18.96 3.31 -24.77
N GLY A 221 -17.73 2.99 -25.20
CA GLY A 221 -16.53 3.77 -24.90
C GLY A 221 -15.47 3.00 -24.11
N TYR A 222 -14.29 3.61 -23.94
CA TYR A 222 -13.10 2.95 -23.40
C TYR A 222 -13.29 2.32 -22.01
N TYR A 223 -14.09 2.92 -21.12
CA TYR A 223 -14.39 2.30 -19.83
C TYR A 223 -15.23 1.03 -20.00
N SER A 224 -16.23 1.05 -20.87
CA SER A 224 -17.06 -0.14 -21.15
C SER A 224 -16.24 -1.25 -21.80
N ASP A 225 -15.36 -0.91 -22.74
CA ASP A 225 -14.46 -1.87 -23.40
C ASP A 225 -13.49 -2.51 -22.40
N ALA A 226 -12.92 -1.70 -21.50
CA ALA A 226 -12.07 -2.18 -20.42
C ALA A 226 -12.84 -3.13 -19.51
N LEU A 227 -14.01 -2.73 -19.02
CA LEU A 227 -14.84 -3.56 -18.14
C LEU A 227 -15.39 -4.80 -18.84
N GLY A 228 -15.61 -4.75 -20.16
CA GLY A 228 -15.88 -5.90 -21.00
C GLY A 228 -14.74 -6.90 -20.94
N SER A 229 -13.52 -6.45 -21.22
CA SER A 229 -12.29 -7.25 -21.15
C SER A 229 -12.08 -7.85 -19.75
N TYR A 230 -12.35 -7.08 -18.69
CA TYR A 230 -12.29 -7.58 -17.31
C TYR A 230 -13.23 -8.77 -17.08
N ARG A 231 -14.49 -8.67 -17.53
CA ARG A 231 -15.49 -9.74 -17.38
C ARG A 231 -15.13 -10.99 -18.18
N ASP A 232 -14.43 -10.81 -19.29
CA ASP A 232 -13.98 -11.89 -20.16
C ASP A 232 -12.64 -12.51 -19.68
N GLY A 233 -12.05 -11.99 -18.59
CA GLY A 233 -10.75 -12.43 -18.06
C GLY A 233 -9.53 -11.87 -18.80
N ALA A 234 -9.74 -10.98 -19.78
CA ALA A 234 -8.68 -10.33 -20.54
C ALA A 234 -8.18 -9.06 -19.83
N PHE A 235 -7.65 -9.20 -18.60
CA PHE A 235 -7.29 -8.06 -17.75
C PHE A 235 -6.23 -7.13 -18.36
N ALA A 236 -5.19 -7.68 -19.00
CA ALA A 236 -4.14 -6.90 -19.64
C ALA A 236 -4.69 -6.04 -20.81
N GLU A 237 -5.61 -6.59 -21.60
CA GLU A 237 -6.27 -5.85 -22.69
C GLU A 237 -7.12 -4.70 -22.15
N GLY A 238 -7.86 -4.94 -21.06
CA GLY A 238 -8.65 -3.89 -20.43
C GLY A 238 -7.80 -2.79 -19.78
N LEU A 239 -6.64 -3.12 -19.19
CA LEU A 239 -5.68 -2.10 -18.73
C LEU A 239 -5.13 -1.26 -19.88
N PHE A 240 -4.84 -1.87 -21.03
CA PHE A 240 -4.41 -1.13 -22.22
C PHE A 240 -5.50 -0.14 -22.68
N ALA A 241 -6.78 -0.54 -22.65
CA ALA A 241 -7.89 0.37 -22.94
C ALA A 241 -7.95 1.56 -21.95
N LEU A 242 -7.69 1.33 -20.66
CA LEU A 242 -7.65 2.40 -19.65
C LEU A 242 -6.45 3.35 -19.83
N GLN A 243 -5.33 2.87 -20.40
CA GLN A 243 -4.17 3.73 -20.70
C GLN A 243 -4.44 4.72 -21.84
N MET A 244 -5.45 4.48 -22.68
CA MET A 244 -5.86 5.38 -23.75
C MET A 244 -6.68 6.58 -23.25
N LEU A 245 -7.02 6.62 -21.96
CA LEU A 245 -7.76 7.72 -21.35
C LEU A 245 -6.88 8.97 -21.21
N ASP A 246 -7.50 10.14 -21.40
CA ASP A 246 -6.86 11.41 -21.09
C ASP A 246 -6.99 11.70 -19.59
N PHE A 247 -5.85 11.67 -18.89
CA PHE A 247 -5.75 11.99 -17.45
C PHE A 247 -5.42 13.48 -17.20
N GLY A 248 -5.43 14.32 -18.25
CA GLY A 248 -5.07 15.74 -18.18
C GLY A 248 -6.14 16.66 -17.62
N GLY A 249 -7.38 16.18 -17.41
CA GLY A 249 -8.49 16.98 -16.91
C GLY A 249 -9.10 16.42 -15.62
N ALA A 250 -9.10 17.21 -14.55
CA ALA A 250 -9.98 17.00 -13.40
C ALA A 250 -11.22 17.86 -13.59
N GLY A 251 -12.27 17.32 -14.20
CA GLY A 251 -13.51 18.04 -14.43
C GLY A 251 -14.21 18.45 -13.12
N GLU A 252 -15.11 19.42 -13.19
CA GLU A 252 -15.99 19.80 -12.06
C GLU A 252 -17.25 18.93 -12.00
N GLU A 253 -17.56 18.19 -13.07
CA GLU A 253 -18.75 17.37 -13.19
C GLU A 253 -18.53 15.91 -12.74
N ALA A 254 -19.63 15.19 -12.50
CA ALA A 254 -19.58 13.78 -12.20
C ALA A 254 -19.19 12.99 -13.47
N GLU A 255 -18.04 12.32 -13.44
CA GLU A 255 -17.50 11.60 -14.60
C GLU A 255 -16.87 10.25 -14.18
N PRO A 256 -16.71 9.28 -15.10
CA PRO A 256 -16.17 7.96 -14.76
C PRO A 256 -14.78 7.99 -14.11
N GLY A 257 -13.98 9.03 -14.42
CA GLY A 257 -12.64 9.25 -13.88
C GLY A 257 -12.57 9.28 -12.36
N ILE A 258 -13.68 9.60 -11.68
CA ILE A 258 -13.78 9.58 -10.21
C ILE A 258 -13.49 8.19 -9.64
N PHE A 259 -13.70 7.12 -10.41
CA PHE A 259 -13.51 5.73 -9.99
C PHE A 259 -12.27 5.07 -10.61
N VAL A 260 -11.50 5.78 -11.45
CA VAL A 260 -10.50 5.16 -12.32
C VAL A 260 -9.40 4.45 -11.53
N TYR A 261 -8.95 5.01 -10.41
CA TYR A 261 -7.90 4.41 -9.60
C TYR A 261 -8.36 3.14 -8.91
N ARG A 262 -9.59 3.12 -8.39
CA ARG A 262 -10.21 1.88 -7.90
C ARG A 262 -10.32 0.82 -9.00
N VAL A 263 -10.72 1.20 -10.22
CA VAL A 263 -10.75 0.27 -11.36
C VAL A 263 -9.35 -0.28 -11.63
N MET A 264 -8.34 0.57 -11.80
CA MET A 264 -6.96 0.16 -12.05
C MET A 264 -6.43 -0.78 -10.96
N SER A 265 -6.69 -0.47 -9.68
CA SER A 265 -6.32 -1.32 -8.55
C SER A 265 -6.92 -2.72 -8.69
N LYS A 266 -8.22 -2.84 -9.01
CA LYS A 266 -8.87 -4.14 -9.25
C LYS A 266 -8.24 -4.91 -10.41
N PHE A 267 -7.93 -4.24 -11.52
CA PHE A 267 -7.30 -4.89 -12.68
C PHE A 267 -5.93 -5.47 -12.37
N PHE A 268 -5.07 -4.69 -11.71
CA PHE A 268 -3.75 -5.16 -11.30
C PHE A 268 -3.86 -6.27 -10.25
N ALA A 269 -4.81 -6.18 -9.34
CA ALA A 269 -5.09 -7.26 -8.40
C ALA A 269 -5.51 -8.56 -9.10
N SER A 270 -6.38 -8.49 -10.12
CA SER A 270 -6.76 -9.67 -10.89
C SER A 270 -5.59 -10.30 -11.66
N LEU A 271 -4.71 -9.48 -12.25
CA LEU A 271 -3.47 -9.96 -12.86
C LEU A 271 -2.52 -10.61 -11.84
N ALA A 272 -2.41 -10.03 -10.64
CA ALA A 272 -1.65 -10.63 -9.56
C ALA A 272 -2.20 -12.01 -9.19
N ARG A 273 -3.52 -12.16 -9.11
CA ARG A 273 -4.19 -13.44 -8.81
C ARG A 273 -3.98 -14.48 -9.91
N GLU A 274 -4.04 -14.09 -11.18
CA GLU A 274 -3.72 -14.99 -12.31
C GLU A 274 -2.27 -15.47 -12.26
N SER A 275 -1.33 -14.55 -12.04
CA SER A 275 0.09 -14.88 -11.91
C SER A 275 0.36 -15.78 -10.70
N ALA A 276 -0.29 -15.50 -9.57
CA ALA A 276 -0.15 -16.28 -8.34
C ALA A 276 -0.66 -17.71 -8.46
N ALA A 277 -1.58 -17.99 -9.39
CA ALA A 277 -2.16 -19.33 -9.56
C ALA A 277 -1.12 -20.41 -9.92
N SER A 278 0.03 -20.01 -10.46
CA SER A 278 1.15 -20.88 -10.83
C SER A 278 2.22 -21.02 -9.75
N LEU A 279 2.06 -20.35 -8.60
CA LEU A 279 2.96 -20.49 -7.44
C LEU A 279 2.57 -21.71 -6.58
N PRO A 280 3.48 -22.19 -5.71
CA PRO A 280 3.16 -23.19 -4.68
C PRO A 280 2.03 -22.73 -3.77
N ASP A 281 1.34 -23.68 -3.13
CA ASP A 281 0.06 -23.44 -2.47
C ASP A 281 0.11 -22.33 -1.40
N GLY A 282 1.18 -22.25 -0.61
CA GLY A 282 1.35 -21.18 0.39
C GLY A 282 1.37 -19.78 -0.22
N GLU A 283 2.29 -19.54 -1.16
CA GLU A 283 2.42 -18.24 -1.84
C GLU A 283 1.20 -17.92 -2.69
N LYS A 284 0.68 -18.93 -3.40
CA LYS A 284 -0.54 -18.80 -4.21
C LYS A 284 -1.70 -18.30 -3.35
N ASN A 285 -1.98 -18.96 -2.23
CA ASN A 285 -3.10 -18.60 -1.37
C ASN A 285 -2.87 -17.24 -0.69
N PHE A 286 -1.65 -16.95 -0.23
CA PHE A 286 -1.35 -15.65 0.37
C PHE A 286 -1.51 -14.50 -0.63
N PHE A 287 -0.88 -14.58 -1.80
CA PHE A 287 -0.95 -13.51 -2.80
C PHE A 287 -2.33 -13.40 -3.46
N SER A 288 -3.03 -14.52 -3.67
CA SER A 288 -4.42 -14.49 -4.16
C SER A 288 -5.36 -13.87 -3.14
N GLY A 289 -5.17 -14.14 -1.84
CA GLY A 289 -5.93 -13.49 -0.77
C GLY A 289 -5.70 -11.97 -0.74
N LEU A 290 -4.45 -11.52 -0.88
CA LEU A 290 -4.11 -10.11 -0.99
C LEU A 290 -4.73 -9.45 -2.23
N ALA A 291 -4.65 -10.11 -3.39
CA ALA A 291 -5.29 -9.64 -4.60
C ALA A 291 -6.81 -9.48 -4.41
N CYS A 292 -7.49 -10.48 -3.84
CA CYS A 292 -8.92 -10.40 -3.58
C CYS A 292 -9.29 -9.24 -2.63
N ARG A 293 -8.41 -8.85 -1.69
CA ARG A 293 -8.62 -7.64 -0.88
C ARG A 293 -8.64 -6.37 -1.70
N TYR A 294 -7.69 -6.19 -2.63
CA TYR A 294 -7.68 -5.04 -3.54
C TYR A 294 -8.83 -5.07 -4.55
N GLU A 295 -9.31 -6.26 -4.95
CA GLU A 295 -10.52 -6.42 -5.76
C GLU A 295 -11.81 -6.01 -4.99
N GLY A 296 -11.76 -6.01 -3.65
CA GLY A 296 -12.93 -5.92 -2.77
C GLY A 296 -13.72 -7.22 -2.65
N ALA A 297 -13.15 -8.34 -3.11
CA ALA A 297 -13.69 -9.70 -3.04
C ALA A 297 -13.36 -10.33 -1.66
N PHE A 298 -13.90 -9.73 -0.59
CA PHE A 298 -13.54 -10.09 0.79
C PHE A 298 -13.92 -11.53 1.18
N LYS A 299 -14.90 -12.14 0.51
CA LYS A 299 -15.26 -13.53 0.77
C LYS A 299 -14.18 -14.46 0.23
N GLU A 300 -13.82 -14.29 -1.03
CA GLU A 300 -12.76 -15.04 -1.70
C GLU A 300 -11.41 -14.82 -1.00
N SER A 301 -11.15 -13.60 -0.54
CA SER A 301 -9.98 -13.30 0.30
C SER A 301 -9.94 -14.15 1.57
N ASP A 302 -11.04 -14.25 2.31
CA ASP A 302 -11.13 -15.07 3.53
C ASP A 302 -10.93 -16.56 3.21
N ASP A 303 -11.52 -17.04 2.11
CA ASP A 303 -11.37 -18.42 1.66
C ASP A 303 -9.90 -18.77 1.38
N PHE A 304 -9.15 -17.89 0.71
CA PHE A 304 -7.73 -18.07 0.46
C PHE A 304 -6.90 -18.08 1.76
N PHE A 305 -7.10 -17.11 2.66
CA PHE A 305 -6.32 -17.03 3.90
C PHE A 305 -6.63 -18.17 4.87
N SER A 306 -7.87 -18.66 4.90
CA SER A 306 -8.27 -19.76 5.79
C SER A 306 -7.60 -21.10 5.49
N SER A 307 -6.91 -21.22 4.36
CA SER A 307 -6.20 -22.43 3.94
C SER A 307 -4.70 -22.44 4.28
N LEU A 308 -4.18 -21.37 4.89
CA LEU A 308 -2.75 -21.20 5.14
C LEU A 308 -2.31 -21.76 6.50
N GLU A 309 -1.25 -22.56 6.48
CA GLU A 309 -0.49 -22.96 7.65
C GLU A 309 1.00 -22.65 7.41
N SER A 310 1.83 -22.62 8.45
CA SER A 310 3.27 -22.34 8.28
C SER A 310 3.99 -23.39 7.42
N SER A 311 3.50 -24.63 7.42
CA SER A 311 3.99 -25.70 6.54
C SER A 311 3.56 -25.57 5.08
N SER A 312 2.72 -24.58 4.74
CA SER A 312 2.27 -24.34 3.37
C SER A 312 3.34 -23.67 2.48
N PHE A 313 4.39 -23.10 3.07
CA PHE A 313 5.43 -22.36 2.36
C PHE A 313 6.68 -23.23 2.14
N GLU A 314 7.35 -23.07 0.99
CA GLU A 314 8.61 -23.78 0.77
C GLU A 314 9.76 -23.09 1.54
N PRO A 315 10.65 -23.84 2.22
CA PRO A 315 11.74 -23.25 3.02
C PRO A 315 12.73 -22.35 2.26
N ALA A 316 12.69 -22.34 0.92
CA ALA A 316 13.50 -21.49 0.05
C ALA A 316 12.68 -20.44 -0.73
N SER A 317 11.35 -20.52 -0.70
CA SER A 317 10.41 -19.55 -1.28
C SER A 317 10.05 -18.45 -0.27
N GLU A 318 10.13 -18.76 1.03
CA GLU A 318 10.14 -17.79 2.16
C GLU A 318 11.08 -16.61 1.91
N ALA A 319 12.13 -16.86 1.13
CA ALA A 319 13.13 -15.86 0.82
C ALA A 319 12.69 -14.89 -0.29
N LEU A 320 11.74 -15.23 -1.17
CA LEU A 320 11.47 -14.45 -2.39
C LEU A 320 10.41 -13.35 -2.22
N ILE A 321 10.19 -12.95 -0.96
CA ILE A 321 9.15 -12.02 -0.56
C ILE A 321 9.83 -10.70 -0.19
N PHE A 322 9.96 -9.81 -1.17
CA PHE A 322 10.38 -8.44 -0.94
C PHE A 322 9.37 -7.70 -0.02
N GLY A 323 9.84 -6.70 0.72
CA GLY A 323 9.03 -5.97 1.72
C GLY A 323 9.70 -5.96 3.09
N PRO A 324 8.99 -5.51 4.15
CA PRO A 324 9.47 -5.72 5.52
C PRO A 324 9.89 -7.17 5.72
N LEU A 325 10.85 -7.44 6.61
CA LEU A 325 11.25 -8.80 7.01
C LEU A 325 10.00 -9.63 7.31
N ILE A 326 9.60 -10.49 6.36
CA ILE A 326 8.43 -11.36 6.48
C ILE A 326 8.93 -12.76 6.15
N ASP A 327 8.95 -13.63 7.17
CA ASP A 327 9.12 -15.08 6.98
C ASP A 327 7.74 -15.78 6.85
N ALA A 328 7.72 -17.11 6.66
CA ALA A 328 6.47 -17.87 6.57
C ALA A 328 5.54 -17.64 7.78
N ARG A 329 6.11 -17.46 8.98
CA ARG A 329 5.32 -17.20 10.17
C ARG A 329 4.66 -15.81 10.09
N ASP A 330 5.41 -14.79 9.71
CA ASP A 330 4.88 -13.44 9.53
C ASP A 330 3.78 -13.40 8.45
N MET A 331 3.90 -14.19 7.38
CA MET A 331 2.86 -14.32 6.35
C MET A 331 1.58 -14.93 6.91
N VAL A 332 1.67 -16.01 7.69
CA VAL A 332 0.50 -16.64 8.32
C VAL A 332 -0.16 -15.66 9.29
N GLU A 333 0.63 -14.97 10.10
CA GLU A 333 0.11 -13.97 11.05
C GLU A 333 -0.55 -12.80 10.29
N LEU A 334 0.03 -12.31 9.20
CA LEU A 334 -0.60 -11.31 8.32
C LEU A 334 -1.88 -11.82 7.66
N ALA A 335 -1.91 -13.08 7.22
CA ALA A 335 -3.10 -13.70 6.66
C ALA A 335 -4.26 -13.71 7.67
N GLU A 336 -3.99 -13.98 8.95
CA GLU A 336 -4.99 -13.89 10.03
C GLU A 336 -5.45 -12.44 10.26
N VAL A 337 -4.54 -11.45 10.21
CA VAL A 337 -4.91 -10.02 10.23
C VAL A 337 -5.90 -9.71 9.11
N TYR A 338 -5.59 -10.12 7.89
CA TYR A 338 -6.37 -9.83 6.70
C TYR A 338 -7.69 -10.61 6.64
N LYS A 339 -7.71 -11.83 7.14
CA LYS A 339 -8.93 -12.62 7.35
C LYS A 339 -9.90 -11.92 8.29
N GLY A 340 -9.42 -11.42 9.42
CA GLY A 340 -10.25 -10.65 10.36
C GLY A 340 -10.85 -9.40 9.70
N GLU A 341 -10.06 -8.69 8.89
CA GLU A 341 -10.57 -7.55 8.10
C GLU A 341 -11.65 -7.98 7.10
N SER A 342 -11.41 -9.04 6.32
CA SER A 342 -12.36 -9.54 5.34
C SER A 342 -13.71 -9.90 5.94
N LEU A 343 -13.72 -10.52 7.13
CA LEU A 343 -14.94 -10.81 7.88
C LEU A 343 -15.67 -9.53 8.32
N ILE A 344 -14.94 -8.56 8.87
CA ILE A 344 -15.48 -7.24 9.26
C ILE A 344 -16.12 -6.52 8.06
N ARG A 345 -15.43 -6.51 6.90
CA ARG A 345 -15.91 -5.89 5.66
C ARG A 345 -17.17 -6.55 5.09
N ARG A 346 -17.40 -7.82 5.43
CA ARG A 346 -18.62 -8.57 5.09
C ARG A 346 -19.76 -8.39 6.10
N GLY A 347 -19.58 -7.56 7.13
CA GLY A 347 -20.55 -7.36 8.20
C GLY A 347 -20.50 -8.42 9.31
N MET A 348 -19.54 -9.36 9.26
CA MET A 348 -19.31 -10.39 10.27
C MET A 348 -18.36 -9.87 11.37
N MET A 349 -18.80 -8.81 12.05
CA MET A 349 -17.98 -8.03 12.97
C MET A 349 -17.45 -8.87 14.16
N ALA A 350 -18.30 -9.74 14.72
CA ALA A 350 -17.94 -10.54 15.89
C ALA A 350 -16.90 -11.60 15.55
N GLU A 351 -17.06 -12.28 14.42
CA GLU A 351 -16.14 -13.30 13.91
C GLU A 351 -14.78 -12.69 13.55
N GLY A 352 -14.78 -11.56 12.85
CA GLY A 352 -13.54 -10.87 12.50
C GLY A 352 -12.79 -10.37 13.73
N TYR A 353 -13.50 -9.81 14.72
CA TYR A 353 -12.89 -9.42 15.99
C TYR A 353 -12.28 -10.60 16.74
N GLU A 354 -12.97 -11.74 16.77
CA GLU A 354 -12.48 -12.93 17.46
C GLU A 354 -11.18 -13.48 16.84
N VAL A 355 -11.05 -13.39 15.51
CA VAL A 355 -9.79 -13.69 14.80
C VAL A 355 -8.67 -12.76 15.27
N TRP A 356 -8.90 -11.44 15.24
CA TRP A 356 -7.92 -10.45 15.70
C TRP A 356 -7.54 -10.60 17.17
N ARG A 357 -8.50 -10.92 18.04
CA ARG A 357 -8.26 -11.14 19.47
C ARG A 357 -7.34 -12.34 19.70
N LYS A 358 -7.61 -13.48 19.04
CA LYS A 358 -6.77 -14.68 19.14
C LYS A 358 -5.35 -14.42 18.65
N LEU A 359 -5.19 -13.69 17.55
CA LEU A 359 -3.87 -13.33 17.03
C LEU A 359 -3.12 -12.42 18.01
N ALA A 360 -3.78 -11.42 18.60
CA ALA A 360 -3.15 -10.55 19.59
C ALA A 360 -2.71 -11.32 20.85
N GLU A 361 -3.48 -12.34 21.26
CA GLU A 361 -3.15 -13.21 22.40
C GLU A 361 -1.99 -14.19 22.12
N SER A 362 -1.63 -14.42 20.84
CA SER A 362 -0.58 -15.37 20.45
C SER A 362 0.84 -14.79 20.39
N ASP A 363 1.05 -13.54 20.83
CA ASP A 363 2.33 -12.82 20.76
C ASP A 363 2.91 -12.77 19.32
N PRO A 364 2.20 -12.10 18.39
CA PRO A 364 2.58 -12.05 16.99
C PRO A 364 3.79 -11.12 16.78
N ALA A 365 4.45 -11.24 15.63
CA ALA A 365 5.54 -10.36 15.25
C ALA A 365 5.07 -8.91 15.08
N PHE A 366 6.02 -7.97 15.20
CA PHE A 366 5.70 -6.53 15.20
C PHE A 366 5.07 -6.05 13.89
N VAL A 367 5.37 -6.66 12.74
CA VAL A 367 4.81 -6.28 11.44
C VAL A 367 3.31 -6.66 11.35
N PRO A 368 2.90 -7.93 11.55
CA PRO A 368 1.49 -8.29 11.68
C PRO A 368 0.75 -7.48 12.74
N LEU A 369 1.37 -7.26 13.90
CA LEU A 369 0.74 -6.51 15.00
C LEU A 369 0.50 -5.04 14.63
N ALA A 370 1.44 -4.39 13.94
CA ALA A 370 1.29 -3.02 13.45
C ALA A 370 0.22 -2.92 12.34
N GLU A 371 0.13 -3.93 11.46
CA GLU A 371 -0.93 -3.98 10.44
C GLU A 371 -2.31 -4.17 11.10
N LEU A 372 -2.43 -5.04 12.10
CA LEU A 372 -3.68 -5.20 12.87
C LEU A 372 -4.08 -3.89 13.54
N ALA A 373 -3.15 -3.21 14.19
CA ALA A 373 -3.39 -1.91 14.80
C ALA A 373 -3.87 -0.86 13.79
N LYS A 374 -3.23 -0.78 12.60
CA LYS A 374 -3.69 0.09 11.50
C LYS A 374 -5.13 -0.26 11.11
N LEU A 375 -5.42 -1.53 10.81
CA LEU A 375 -6.74 -1.94 10.33
C LEU A 375 -7.83 -1.76 11.39
N GLN A 376 -7.52 -1.99 12.67
CA GLN A 376 -8.43 -1.70 13.78
C GLN A 376 -8.80 -0.21 13.80
N ALA A 377 -7.81 0.68 13.65
CA ALA A 377 -8.03 2.12 13.63
C ALA A 377 -8.80 2.57 12.36
N VAL A 378 -8.41 2.10 11.18
CA VAL A 378 -9.02 2.45 9.89
C VAL A 378 -10.48 2.02 9.82
N ASN A 379 -10.80 0.83 10.33
CA ASN A 379 -12.18 0.34 10.37
C ASN A 379 -12.99 0.94 11.54
N ASN A 380 -12.38 1.79 12.38
CA ASN A 380 -12.99 2.38 13.57
C ASN A 380 -13.66 1.32 14.47
N VAL A 381 -12.97 0.20 14.68
CA VAL A 381 -13.44 -0.93 15.49
C VAL A 381 -12.73 -0.90 16.84
N ALA A 382 -13.47 -1.06 17.93
CA ALA A 382 -12.86 -1.33 19.23
C ALA A 382 -12.24 -2.74 19.18
N GLY A 383 -10.91 -2.82 19.25
CA GLY A 383 -10.16 -4.06 19.08
C GLY A 383 -9.30 -4.43 20.30
N PRO A 384 -8.50 -5.50 20.20
CA PRO A 384 -7.67 -5.99 21.30
C PRO A 384 -6.46 -5.09 21.61
N LEU A 385 -6.13 -4.16 20.72
CA LEU A 385 -4.94 -3.31 20.83
C LEU A 385 -5.31 -1.86 21.16
N ASP A 386 -4.37 -1.13 21.77
CA ASP A 386 -4.31 0.32 21.60
C ASP A 386 -3.54 0.62 20.30
N PRO A 387 -4.19 1.09 19.22
CA PRO A 387 -3.55 1.18 17.92
C PRO A 387 -2.30 2.06 17.92
N TYR A 388 -2.36 3.21 18.61
CA TYR A 388 -1.28 4.19 18.63
C TYR A 388 -0.05 3.67 19.37
N THR A 389 -0.22 3.18 20.61
CA THR A 389 0.90 2.62 21.38
C THR A 389 1.53 1.43 20.66
N THR A 390 0.72 0.61 19.99
CA THR A 390 1.19 -0.56 19.25
C THR A 390 2.10 -0.17 18.09
N VAL A 391 1.66 0.72 17.20
CA VAL A 391 2.46 1.13 16.03
C VAL A 391 3.71 1.90 16.45
N GLU A 392 3.65 2.72 17.50
CA GLU A 392 4.82 3.40 18.08
C GLU A 392 5.84 2.40 18.62
N THR A 393 5.38 1.39 19.35
CA THR A 393 6.23 0.35 19.91
C THR A 393 6.91 -0.46 18.80
N ALA A 394 6.15 -0.85 17.76
CA ALA A 394 6.69 -1.55 16.59
C ALA A 394 7.77 -0.71 15.87
N LEU A 395 7.50 0.57 15.63
CA LEU A 395 8.44 1.49 14.98
C LEU A 395 9.69 1.76 15.83
N SER A 396 9.54 1.88 17.15
CA SER A 396 10.67 2.02 18.07
C SER A 396 11.54 0.77 18.08
N ASN A 397 10.92 -0.41 18.20
CA ASN A 397 11.62 -1.69 18.17
C ASN A 397 12.37 -1.90 16.84
N SER A 398 11.77 -1.55 15.71
CA SER A 398 12.43 -1.68 14.39
C SER A 398 13.69 -0.81 14.29
N ARG A 399 13.69 0.39 14.87
CA ARG A 399 14.88 1.26 14.94
C ARG A 399 15.99 0.62 15.77
N VAL A 400 15.64 0.04 16.92
CA VAL A 400 16.60 -0.68 17.77
C VAL A 400 17.20 -1.88 17.03
N PHE A 401 16.37 -2.68 16.34
CA PHE A 401 16.85 -3.79 15.52
C PHE A 401 17.80 -3.34 14.42
N ARG A 402 17.49 -2.23 13.75
CA ARG A 402 18.35 -1.64 12.71
C ARG A 402 19.72 -1.23 13.24
N ILE A 403 19.77 -0.62 14.42
CA ILE A 403 21.04 -0.26 15.07
C ILE A 403 21.85 -1.51 15.41
N LYS A 404 21.23 -2.51 16.05
CA LYS A 404 21.90 -3.78 16.37
C LYS A 404 22.40 -4.52 15.14
N ALA A 405 21.67 -4.47 14.03
CA ALA A 405 22.06 -5.10 12.78
C ALA A 405 23.34 -4.48 12.18
N LEU A 406 23.56 -3.16 12.34
CA LEU A 406 24.79 -2.49 11.90
C LEU A 406 26.04 -2.99 12.63
N GLU A 407 25.88 -3.55 13.83
CA GLU A 407 26.98 -4.08 14.65
C GLU A 407 27.40 -5.49 14.24
N GLY A 408 26.61 -6.17 13.38
CA GLY A 408 26.88 -7.51 12.87
C GLY A 408 27.75 -7.56 11.61
N GLN A 409 28.24 -8.76 11.26
CA GLN A 409 28.85 -8.99 9.95
C GLN A 409 27.84 -8.70 8.84
N ASN A 410 28.23 -7.91 7.83
CA ASN A 410 27.37 -7.40 6.74
C ASN A 410 26.26 -6.41 7.18
N GLY A 411 26.49 -5.69 8.28
CA GLY A 411 25.50 -4.79 8.87
C GLY A 411 24.96 -3.66 7.98
N GLU A 412 25.72 -3.19 6.99
CA GLU A 412 25.24 -2.17 6.03
C GLU A 412 24.07 -2.68 5.17
N VAL A 413 24.16 -3.94 4.71
CA VAL A 413 23.12 -4.55 3.87
C VAL A 413 21.88 -4.86 4.69
N ALA A 414 22.05 -5.44 5.88
CA ALA A 414 20.95 -5.67 6.82
C ALA A 414 20.25 -4.36 7.22
N SER A 415 21.01 -3.27 7.39
CA SER A 415 20.46 -1.96 7.72
C SER A 415 19.64 -1.33 6.60
N ALA A 416 20.04 -1.51 5.34
CA ALA A 416 19.26 -1.02 4.19
C ALA A 416 17.90 -1.73 4.10
N LEU A 417 17.86 -3.02 4.39
CA LEU A 417 16.64 -3.82 4.32
C LEU A 417 15.71 -3.59 5.52
N LEU A 418 16.29 -3.42 6.72
CA LEU A 418 15.56 -2.91 7.88
C LEU A 418 15.01 -1.49 7.68
N ALA A 419 15.58 -0.70 6.77
CA ALA A 419 15.01 0.59 6.39
C ALA A 419 13.69 0.45 5.63
N SER A 420 13.53 -0.57 4.76
CA SER A 420 12.25 -0.87 4.09
C SER A 420 11.18 -1.26 5.12
N MET A 421 11.53 -2.11 6.09
CA MET A 421 10.63 -2.44 7.20
C MET A 421 10.26 -1.21 8.03
N GLN A 422 11.24 -0.37 8.37
CA GLN A 422 11.00 0.86 9.11
C GLN A 422 10.09 1.81 8.33
N ALA A 423 10.26 1.95 7.01
CA ALA A 423 9.40 2.76 6.17
C ALA A 423 7.96 2.23 6.12
N ASN A 424 7.78 0.91 6.01
CA ASN A 424 6.46 0.29 6.08
C ASN A 424 5.80 0.54 7.44
N LEU A 425 6.51 0.36 8.55
CA LEU A 425 5.99 0.64 9.89
C LEU A 425 5.68 2.13 10.10
N SER A 426 6.50 3.02 9.53
CA SER A 426 6.23 4.46 9.51
C SER A 426 4.92 4.80 8.78
N ARG A 427 4.60 4.12 7.68
CA ARG A 427 3.30 4.25 6.98
C ARG A 427 2.13 3.86 7.88
N LYS A 428 2.23 2.71 8.56
CA LYS A 428 1.18 2.25 9.49
C LYS A 428 0.99 3.21 10.66
N ALA A 429 2.10 3.67 11.25
CA ALA A 429 2.07 4.64 12.34
C ALA A 429 1.50 5.99 11.89
N SER A 430 1.86 6.45 10.68
CA SER A 430 1.34 7.69 10.10
C SER A 430 -0.17 7.64 9.89
N ALA A 431 -0.68 6.52 9.34
CA ALA A 431 -2.11 6.31 9.16
C ALA A 431 -2.88 6.41 10.50
N VAL A 432 -2.37 5.78 11.56
CA VAL A 432 -2.99 5.85 12.90
C VAL A 432 -2.93 7.27 13.48
N SER A 433 -1.81 7.99 13.33
CA SER A 433 -1.71 9.40 13.75
C SER A 433 -2.66 10.32 12.98
N LYS A 434 -2.80 10.14 11.65
CA LYS A 434 -3.78 10.90 10.83
C LYS A 434 -5.21 10.69 11.36
N LEU A 435 -5.59 9.47 11.68
CA LEU A 435 -6.93 9.15 12.21
C LEU A 435 -7.22 9.81 13.57
N ARG A 436 -6.18 10.12 14.34
CA ARG A 436 -6.27 10.87 15.60
C ARG A 436 -6.27 12.39 15.41
N GLY A 437 -6.12 12.89 14.18
CA GLY A 437 -5.96 14.30 13.87
C GLY A 437 -4.55 14.84 14.18
N GLU A 438 -3.59 13.97 14.49
CA GLU A 438 -2.21 14.31 14.81
C GLU A 438 -1.38 14.41 13.50
N TYR A 439 -1.75 15.33 12.61
CA TYR A 439 -1.19 15.41 11.25
C TYR A 439 0.30 15.76 11.20
N GLY A 440 0.79 16.57 12.13
CA GLY A 440 2.24 16.88 12.23
C GLY A 440 3.06 15.64 12.57
N ASP A 441 2.60 14.86 13.55
CA ASP A 441 3.24 13.59 13.94
C ASP A 441 3.17 12.55 12.81
N ALA A 442 2.03 12.48 12.10
CA ALA A 442 1.89 11.63 10.91
C ALA A 442 2.92 11.99 9.81
N LEU A 443 3.16 13.28 9.58
CA LEU A 443 4.18 13.75 8.64
C LEU A 443 5.58 13.40 9.13
N ASP A 444 5.91 13.68 10.39
CA ASP A 444 7.23 13.43 10.97
C ASP A 444 7.64 11.95 10.84
N LYS A 445 6.70 11.02 11.01
CA LYS A 445 6.91 9.58 10.85
C LYS A 445 7.33 9.19 9.42
N LEU A 446 6.69 9.76 8.41
CA LEU A 446 6.99 9.49 7.00
C LEU A 446 8.25 10.24 6.56
N ASP A 447 8.37 11.53 6.87
CA ASP A 447 9.52 12.36 6.51
C ASP A 447 10.83 11.81 7.12
N SER A 448 10.78 11.25 8.34
CA SER A 448 11.93 10.58 8.97
C SER A 448 12.33 9.27 8.28
N ALA A 449 11.40 8.61 7.60
CA ALA A 449 11.64 7.37 6.84
C ALA A 449 11.97 7.62 5.37
N HIS A 450 11.83 8.85 4.89
CA HIS A 450 12.13 9.24 3.51
C HIS A 450 13.65 9.35 3.28
N GLN A 451 14.14 8.68 2.23
CA GLN A 451 15.51 8.85 1.76
C GLN A 451 15.71 10.15 0.97
N LYS A 452 15.74 11.29 1.65
CA LYS A 452 15.88 12.63 1.05
C LYS A 452 16.97 12.77 -0.02
N ARG A 453 18.09 12.04 0.13
CA ARG A 453 19.20 12.01 -0.86
C ARG A 453 18.80 11.50 -2.25
N LYS A 454 17.72 10.71 -2.36
CA LYS A 454 17.18 10.16 -3.61
C LYS A 454 16.07 11.02 -4.21
N GLY A 455 15.67 12.10 -3.54
CA GLY A 455 14.48 12.89 -3.93
C GLY A 455 13.20 12.05 -3.82
N TYR A 456 12.26 12.31 -4.71
CA TYR A 456 10.97 11.60 -4.78
C TYR A 456 10.96 10.48 -5.82
N ASN A 457 12.11 9.82 -6.03
CA ASN A 457 12.20 8.64 -6.88
C ASN A 457 11.86 7.38 -6.06
N PRO A 458 10.80 6.64 -6.43
CA PRO A 458 10.47 5.35 -5.84
C PRO A 458 11.64 4.36 -5.82
N ASP A 459 11.70 3.56 -4.75
CA ASP A 459 12.55 2.38 -4.65
C ASP A 459 11.93 1.36 -3.68
N PHE A 460 12.55 0.20 -3.49
CA PHE A 460 12.00 -0.83 -2.61
C PHE A 460 11.89 -0.44 -1.11
N ILE A 461 12.55 0.64 -0.67
CA ILE A 461 12.47 1.13 0.70
C ILE A 461 11.32 2.14 0.82
N ASN A 462 11.26 3.09 -0.11
CA ASN A 462 10.20 4.07 -0.26
C ASN A 462 9.47 3.82 -1.59
N PRO A 463 8.53 2.85 -1.64
CA PRO A 463 7.78 2.52 -2.86
C PRO A 463 6.86 3.67 -3.31
N PRO A 464 6.24 3.61 -4.50
CA PRO A 464 5.34 4.66 -4.97
C PRO A 464 4.21 4.94 -3.97
N SER A 465 3.62 3.89 -3.39
CA SER A 465 2.62 3.95 -2.32
C SER A 465 3.08 4.75 -1.09
N PHE A 466 4.36 4.65 -0.69
CA PHE A 466 4.94 5.48 0.38
C PHE A 466 4.92 6.97 0.02
N PHE A 467 5.27 7.30 -1.22
CA PHE A 467 5.27 8.70 -1.66
C PHE A 467 3.88 9.28 -1.75
N VAL A 468 2.88 8.50 -2.18
CA VAL A 468 1.47 8.92 -2.15
C VAL A 468 1.04 9.27 -0.72
N GLU A 469 1.33 8.41 0.26
CA GLU A 469 1.03 8.70 1.66
C GLU A 469 1.78 9.92 2.21
N LEU A 470 3.06 10.09 1.84
CA LEU A 470 3.85 11.27 2.22
C LEU A 470 3.25 12.55 1.64
N GLY A 471 2.82 12.54 0.38
CA GLY A 471 2.10 13.64 -0.25
C GLY A 471 0.81 13.98 0.49
N GLY A 472 0.04 12.96 0.89
CA GLY A 472 -1.16 13.12 1.72
C GLY A 472 -0.87 13.69 3.12
N ALA A 473 0.25 13.31 3.74
CA ALA A 473 0.65 13.86 5.04
C ALA A 473 1.06 15.34 4.92
N TYR A 474 1.83 15.71 3.89
CA TYR A 474 2.11 17.11 3.59
C TYR A 474 0.83 17.93 3.36
N LEU A 475 -0.09 17.41 2.55
CA LEU A 475 -1.40 18.03 2.31
C LEU A 475 -2.17 18.26 3.62
N SER A 476 -2.19 17.27 4.51
CA SER A 476 -2.89 17.34 5.80
C SER A 476 -2.31 18.40 6.75
N THR A 477 -1.05 18.79 6.56
CA THR A 477 -0.40 19.87 7.31
C THR A 477 -0.46 21.23 6.60
N GLY A 478 -1.13 21.31 5.45
CA GLY A 478 -1.22 22.52 4.63
C GLY A 478 0.05 22.82 3.81
N GLN A 479 1.00 21.88 3.76
CA GLN A 479 2.22 22.01 2.96
C GLN A 479 1.97 21.52 1.53
N TYR A 480 1.29 22.33 0.72
CA TYR A 480 0.88 21.93 -0.62
C TYR A 480 2.04 21.80 -1.62
N ALA A 481 3.09 22.62 -1.49
CA ALA A 481 4.20 22.61 -2.46
C ALA A 481 4.95 21.26 -2.53
N PRO A 482 5.38 20.64 -1.41
CA PRO A 482 5.93 19.28 -1.45
C PRO A 482 4.94 18.22 -1.95
N ALA A 483 3.66 18.34 -1.61
CA ALA A 483 2.63 17.40 -2.07
C ALA A 483 2.45 17.44 -3.60
N VAL A 484 2.48 18.65 -4.18
CA VAL A 484 2.45 18.87 -5.63
C VAL A 484 3.68 18.27 -6.29
N GLU A 485 4.88 18.52 -5.75
CA GLU A 485 6.14 18.02 -6.31
C GLU A 485 6.16 16.49 -6.33
N ILE A 486 5.72 15.85 -5.25
CA ILE A 486 5.60 14.38 -5.17
C ILE A 486 4.64 13.84 -6.23
N LEU A 487 3.42 14.38 -6.33
CA LEU A 487 2.45 13.90 -7.32
C LEU A 487 2.89 14.20 -8.75
N PHE A 488 3.61 15.29 -8.98
CA PHE A 488 4.20 15.61 -10.27
C PHE A 488 5.21 14.54 -10.68
N GLU A 489 6.17 14.21 -9.81
CA GLU A 489 7.17 13.17 -10.10
C GLU A 489 6.53 11.79 -10.26
N LEU A 490 5.56 11.44 -9.42
CA LEU A 490 4.78 10.20 -9.61
C LEU A 490 4.04 10.18 -10.95
N SER A 491 3.47 11.30 -11.40
CA SER A 491 2.77 11.38 -12.69
C SER A 491 3.67 11.16 -13.91
N ARG A 492 5.00 11.32 -13.74
CA ARG A 492 5.97 11.03 -14.80
C ARG A 492 6.20 9.53 -14.98
N GLN A 493 6.09 8.76 -13.89
CA GLN A 493 6.24 7.30 -13.90
C GLN A 493 4.90 6.59 -14.13
N TYR A 494 3.83 7.16 -13.58
CA TYR A 494 2.46 6.65 -13.64
C TYR A 494 1.57 7.72 -14.28
N PRO A 495 1.41 7.73 -15.61
CA PRO A 495 0.64 8.77 -16.31
C PRO A 495 -0.77 8.99 -15.75
N SER A 496 -1.42 7.93 -15.24
CA SER A 496 -2.74 8.02 -14.61
C SER A 496 -2.75 8.84 -13.31
N ALA A 497 -1.63 8.94 -12.58
CA ALA A 497 -1.53 9.81 -11.39
C ALA A 497 -1.69 11.31 -11.75
N ARG A 498 -1.66 11.67 -13.04
CA ARG A 498 -1.91 13.02 -13.53
C ARG A 498 -3.28 13.56 -13.11
N LEU A 499 -4.32 12.74 -13.08
CA LEU A 499 -5.66 13.16 -12.65
C LEU A 499 -5.67 13.63 -11.18
N CYS A 500 -5.03 12.88 -10.29
CA CYS A 500 -4.85 13.23 -8.89
C CYS A 500 -4.01 14.52 -8.74
N TYR A 501 -2.93 14.63 -9.51
CA TYR A 501 -2.12 15.85 -9.57
C TYR A 501 -2.93 17.09 -10.02
N GLU A 502 -3.73 17.00 -11.08
CA GLU A 502 -4.56 18.12 -11.54
C GLU A 502 -5.64 18.49 -10.51
N SER A 503 -6.17 17.50 -9.79
CA SER A 503 -7.09 17.74 -8.66
C SER A 503 -6.40 18.48 -7.52
N LEU A 504 -5.16 18.11 -7.19
CA LEU A 504 -4.36 18.83 -6.19
C LEU A 504 -4.04 20.26 -6.63
N LYS A 505 -3.73 20.47 -7.92
CA LYS A 505 -3.52 21.83 -8.45
C LYS A 505 -4.76 22.70 -8.31
N ARG A 506 -5.94 22.13 -8.60
CA ARG A 506 -7.22 22.82 -8.42
C ARG A 506 -7.44 23.20 -6.95
N LEU A 507 -7.19 22.27 -6.04
CA LEU A 507 -7.23 22.54 -4.60
C LEU A 507 -6.23 23.63 -4.21
N TYR A 508 -4.99 23.55 -4.67
CA TYR A 508 -3.96 24.57 -4.42
C TYR A 508 -4.42 25.96 -4.86
N ALA A 509 -4.86 26.09 -6.12
CA ALA A 509 -5.34 27.35 -6.67
C ALA A 509 -6.50 27.93 -5.85
N SER A 510 -7.45 27.10 -5.41
CA SER A 510 -8.57 27.55 -4.56
C SER A 510 -8.15 28.01 -3.16
N ARG A 511 -6.95 27.63 -2.70
CA ARG A 511 -6.40 28.00 -1.38
C ARG A 511 -5.47 29.21 -1.44
N THR A 512 -4.86 29.47 -2.60
CA THR A 512 -3.88 30.53 -2.82
C THR A 512 -4.43 31.72 -3.62
N GLY A 513 -5.70 31.70 -4.03
CA GLY A 513 -6.29 32.76 -4.83
C GLY A 513 -5.85 32.72 -6.29
N GLY A 514 -5.65 31.52 -6.83
CA GLY A 514 -5.33 31.27 -8.24
C GLY A 514 -3.84 31.21 -8.56
N GLU A 515 -2.96 31.10 -7.55
CA GLU A 515 -1.54 30.91 -7.82
C GLU A 515 -1.29 29.57 -8.52
N ALA A 516 -0.38 29.57 -9.49
CA ALA A 516 0.15 28.33 -10.01
C ALA A 516 1.01 27.66 -8.94
N PRO A 517 0.92 26.34 -8.76
CA PRO A 517 1.80 25.65 -7.85
C PRO A 517 3.27 25.82 -8.25
N PRO A 518 4.20 25.82 -7.28
CA PRO A 518 5.62 25.87 -7.56
C PRO A 518 6.02 24.67 -8.44
N ARG A 519 6.95 24.93 -9.38
CA ARG A 519 7.47 23.93 -10.31
C ARG A 519 8.59 23.11 -9.69
#